data_AF-A0A256A789-F1
#
_entry.id   AF-A0A256A789-F1
#
_cell.length_a   1.000
_cell.length_b   1.000
_cell.length_c   1.000
_cell.angle_alpha   90.00
_cell.angle_beta   90.00
_cell.angle_gamma   90.00
#
_symmetry.space_group_name_H-M   'P 1'
#
loop_
_entity.id
_entity.type
_entity.pdbx_description
1 polymer ?
#
loop_
_entity_poly.entity_id
_entity_poly.type
_entity_poly.pdbx_seq_one_letter_code
_entity_poly.pdbx_strand_id
1 'polypeptide(L)'
;MKGVFLAVLTALFFQSALSQETANAPLCTEGSAEYTARYEKLKAMYIEMQNKQSSKDFIALNNAFKEKSNFKASPQEMYNQAKNGFNAQFEWVRNNIEKTGFKNCEEAEAEITKLLNQNIKFVMENKDTYAYANECLKLCEGLLVNLYIELSREYGKDFLP
;
A
#
# COMPACT_ATOMS: atom_id res chain seq x y z
N MET A 1 53.88 -51.54 2.86
CA MET A 1 52.90 -51.54 3.98
C MET A 1 53.28 -50.37 4.88
N LYS A 2 52.57 -49.24 4.77
CA LYS A 2 51.40 -48.85 5.59
C LYS A 2 51.76 -48.50 7.04
N GLY A 3 51.53 -47.23 7.39
CA GLY A 3 51.23 -46.76 8.75
C GLY A 3 52.42 -46.12 9.47
N VAL A 4 52.30 -45.06 10.25
CA VAL A 4 51.13 -44.31 10.74
C VAL A 4 51.56 -42.86 11.01
N PHE A 5 50.63 -41.96 10.72
CA PHE A 5 50.68 -40.51 10.88
C PHE A 5 51.04 -40.08 12.30
N LEU A 6 52.00 -39.16 12.40
CA LEU A 6 52.23 -38.32 13.56
C LEU A 6 51.25 -37.14 13.46
N ALA A 7 50.26 -37.09 14.33
CA ALA A 7 49.38 -35.94 14.52
C ALA A 7 49.68 -35.31 15.88
N VAL A 8 49.24 -34.06 16.01
CA VAL A 8 49.23 -33.21 17.21
C VAL A 8 50.52 -32.41 17.45
N LEU A 9 50.54 -31.16 16.97
CA LEU A 9 50.34 -29.97 17.81
C LEU A 9 50.58 -28.73 16.94
N THR A 10 49.50 -28.07 16.53
CA THR A 10 49.51 -26.65 16.13
C THR A 10 48.11 -26.09 16.35
N ALA A 11 47.76 -25.96 17.62
CA ALA A 11 46.83 -24.92 18.05
C ALA A 11 47.67 -23.70 18.46
N LEU A 12 47.15 -22.50 18.22
CA LEU A 12 47.80 -21.17 18.31
C LEU A 12 48.54 -20.83 17.00
N PHE A 13 48.00 -20.07 16.06
CA PHE A 13 47.32 -18.78 16.19
C PHE A 13 46.21 -18.66 15.14
N PHE A 14 44.94 -18.89 15.51
CA PHE A 14 43.85 -18.21 14.83
C PHE A 14 43.80 -16.81 15.45
N GLN A 15 44.59 -15.91 14.89
CA GLN A 15 44.39 -14.49 15.07
C GLN A 15 42.94 -14.19 14.69
N SER A 16 42.21 -13.69 15.68
CA SER A 16 41.15 -12.71 15.60
C SER A 16 40.98 -12.05 14.22
N ALA A 17 40.35 -12.73 13.27
CA ALA A 17 39.60 -12.07 12.21
C ALA A 17 38.17 -11.83 12.73
N LEU A 18 38.09 -11.17 13.89
CA LEU A 18 36.87 -10.56 14.36
C LEU A 18 36.77 -9.20 13.71
N SER A 19 35.62 -8.97 13.08
CA SER A 19 35.00 -7.65 12.91
C SER A 19 35.80 -6.60 12.15
N GLN A 20 35.60 -6.53 10.84
CA GLN A 20 35.42 -5.25 10.15
C GLN A 20 34.89 -5.49 8.72
N GLU A 21 33.60 -5.75 8.62
CA GLU A 21 32.78 -5.28 7.50
C GLU A 21 31.28 -5.39 7.87
N THR A 22 30.89 -4.81 9.01
CA THR A 22 29.60 -4.11 9.00
C THR A 22 29.83 -2.81 8.24
N ALA A 23 30.09 -2.94 6.93
CA ALA A 23 29.87 -1.86 6.00
C ALA A 23 28.41 -1.47 6.24
N ASN A 24 28.20 -0.22 6.66
CA ASN A 24 26.90 0.39 6.75
C ASN A 24 26.15 0.06 5.46
N ALA A 25 25.27 -0.96 5.48
CA ALA A 25 24.34 -1.14 4.39
C ALA A 25 23.67 0.23 4.24
N PRO A 26 23.72 0.86 3.06
CA PRO A 26 23.14 2.18 2.91
C PRO A 26 21.70 2.07 3.39
N LEU A 27 21.38 2.79 4.47
CA LEU A 27 19.99 2.89 4.93
C LEU A 27 19.20 3.37 3.71
N CYS A 28 18.05 2.74 3.43
CA CYS A 28 17.21 3.17 2.33
C CYS A 28 16.57 4.52 2.68
N THR A 29 17.37 5.58 2.59
CA THR A 29 17.01 6.96 2.88
C THR A 29 16.93 7.75 1.59
N GLU A 30 16.19 8.86 1.63
CA GLU A 30 16.06 9.75 0.49
C GLU A 30 17.43 10.13 -0.09
N GLY A 31 17.57 9.99 -1.41
CA GLY A 31 18.81 10.22 -2.15
C GLY A 31 19.77 9.02 -2.23
N SER A 32 19.52 7.91 -1.53
CA SER A 32 20.31 6.70 -1.70
C SER A 32 19.98 5.99 -3.03
N ALA A 33 20.92 5.20 -3.54
CA ALA A 33 20.72 4.44 -4.77
C ALA A 33 19.57 3.41 -4.61
N GLU A 34 19.48 2.76 -3.45
CA GLU A 34 18.40 1.80 -3.17
C GLU A 34 17.04 2.52 -3.09
N TYR A 35 16.97 3.67 -2.41
CA TYR A 35 15.74 4.46 -2.35
C TYR A 35 15.26 4.85 -3.74
N THR A 36 16.17 5.38 -4.57
CA THR A 36 15.84 5.83 -5.93
C THR A 36 15.33 4.68 -6.78
N ALA A 37 15.99 3.51 -6.74
CA ALA A 37 15.56 2.34 -7.49
C ALA A 37 14.18 1.83 -7.05
N ARG A 38 13.92 1.78 -5.73
CA ARG A 38 12.62 1.38 -5.18
C ARG A 38 11.52 2.39 -5.50
N TYR A 39 11.84 3.68 -5.41
CA TYR A 39 10.94 4.78 -5.73
C TYR A 39 10.46 4.69 -7.18
N GLU A 40 11.40 4.64 -8.14
CA GLU A 40 11.06 4.58 -9.57
C GLU A 40 10.30 3.30 -9.93
N LYS A 41 10.68 2.16 -9.35
CA LYS A 41 9.93 0.91 -9.57
C LYS A 41 8.51 1.00 -9.03
N LEU A 42 8.35 1.48 -7.79
CA LEU A 42 7.03 1.57 -7.18
C LEU A 42 6.15 2.60 -7.91
N LYS A 43 6.72 3.73 -8.33
CA LYS A 43 6.06 4.74 -9.16
C LYS A 43 5.52 4.14 -10.45
N ALA A 44 6.34 3.39 -11.19
CA ALA A 44 5.91 2.73 -12.41
C ALA A 44 4.74 1.75 -12.17
N MET A 45 4.78 0.98 -11.08
CA MET A 45 3.69 0.07 -10.70
C MET A 45 2.39 0.81 -10.36
N TYR A 46 2.48 1.96 -9.66
CA TYR A 46 1.31 2.80 -9.39
C TYR A 46 0.71 3.40 -10.66
N ILE A 47 1.55 3.90 -11.57
CA ILE A 47 1.09 4.44 -12.86
C ILE A 47 0.38 3.35 -13.68
N GLU A 48 0.95 2.15 -13.75
CA GLU A 48 0.30 1.02 -14.40
C GLU A 48 -1.05 0.70 -13.76
N MET A 49 -1.09 0.64 -12.42
CA MET A 49 -2.32 0.43 -11.67
C MET A 49 -3.39 1.49 -11.98
N GLN A 50 -3.04 2.77 -12.05
CA GLN A 50 -4.00 3.84 -12.40
C GLN A 50 -4.55 3.70 -13.81
N ASN A 51 -3.73 3.20 -14.74
CA ASN A 51 -4.14 3.08 -16.14
C ASN A 51 -5.05 1.87 -16.42
N LYS A 52 -5.16 0.91 -15.49
CA LYS A 52 -6.05 -0.25 -15.62
C LYS A 52 -7.52 0.16 -15.63
N GLN A 53 -8.32 -0.57 -16.42
CA GLN A 53 -9.77 -0.35 -16.45
C GLN A 53 -10.42 -0.57 -15.08
N SER A 54 -9.90 -1.51 -14.28
CA SER A 54 -10.41 -1.77 -12.94
C SER A 54 -10.30 -0.58 -12.00
N SER A 55 -9.23 0.21 -12.12
CA SER A 55 -9.04 1.48 -11.40
C SER A 55 -10.09 2.51 -11.83
N LYS A 56 -10.24 2.73 -13.13
CA LYS A 56 -11.22 3.67 -13.68
C LYS A 56 -12.65 3.34 -13.26
N ASP A 57 -13.03 2.07 -13.35
CA ASP A 57 -14.34 1.59 -12.93
C ASP A 57 -14.56 1.77 -11.42
N PHE A 58 -13.54 1.48 -10.61
CA PHE A 58 -13.60 1.68 -9.17
C PHE A 58 -13.77 3.16 -8.81
N ILE A 59 -12.97 4.06 -9.41
CA ILE A 59 -13.07 5.51 -9.20
C ILE A 59 -14.45 6.01 -9.59
N ALA A 60 -14.97 5.60 -10.74
CA ALA A 60 -16.30 6.00 -11.21
C ALA A 60 -17.40 5.56 -10.23
N LEU A 61 -17.39 4.29 -9.80
CA LEU A 61 -18.37 3.77 -8.83
C LEU A 61 -18.25 4.44 -7.46
N ASN A 62 -17.03 4.67 -6.98
CA ASN A 62 -16.77 5.33 -5.71
C ASN A 62 -17.26 6.77 -5.71
N ASN A 63 -16.97 7.52 -6.78
CA ASN A 63 -17.42 8.90 -6.95
C ASN A 63 -18.95 8.99 -7.05
N ALA A 64 -19.59 8.10 -7.81
CA ALA A 64 -21.04 8.04 -7.89
C ALA A 64 -21.69 7.71 -6.52
N PHE A 65 -21.13 6.76 -5.78
CA PHE A 65 -21.63 6.41 -4.44
C PHE A 65 -21.42 7.56 -3.44
N LYS A 66 -20.30 8.28 -3.50
CA LYS A 66 -20.03 9.49 -2.68
C LYS A 66 -20.96 10.64 -3.00
N GLU A 67 -21.24 10.86 -4.28
CA GLU A 67 -22.17 11.91 -4.70
C GLU A 67 -23.58 11.61 -4.18
N LYS A 68 -24.07 10.38 -4.37
CA LYS A 68 -25.39 9.97 -3.88
C LYS A 68 -25.48 9.90 -2.37
N SER A 69 -24.41 9.49 -1.69
CA SER A 69 -24.43 9.43 -0.23
C SER A 69 -24.60 10.80 0.38
N ASN A 70 -24.19 11.90 -0.27
CA ASN A 70 -24.13 13.22 0.34
C ASN A 70 -23.36 13.21 1.69
N PHE A 71 -22.43 12.27 1.82
CA PHE A 71 -21.66 12.07 3.03
C PHE A 71 -20.56 13.12 3.14
N LYS A 72 -20.73 14.06 4.07
CA LYS A 72 -19.81 15.17 4.34
C LYS A 72 -19.21 15.04 5.74
N ALA A 73 -18.52 13.94 6.00
CA ALA A 73 -17.84 13.74 7.28
C ALA A 73 -16.48 14.46 7.29
N SER A 74 -16.15 15.03 8.45
CA SER A 74 -14.80 15.49 8.74
C SER A 74 -13.81 14.32 8.75
N PRO A 75 -12.50 14.57 8.55
CA PRO A 75 -11.47 13.53 8.68
C PRO A 75 -11.52 12.78 10.01
N GLN A 76 -11.89 13.47 11.11
CA GLN A 76 -12.04 12.87 12.43
C GLN A 76 -13.24 11.90 12.50
N GLU A 77 -14.38 12.28 11.91
CA GLU A 77 -15.55 11.40 11.81
C GLU A 77 -15.27 10.20 10.92
N MET A 78 -14.57 10.40 9.80
CA MET A 78 -14.10 9.30 8.95
C MET A 78 -13.18 8.35 9.73
N TYR A 79 -12.22 8.86 10.50
CA TYR A 79 -11.34 8.05 11.33
C TYR A 79 -12.10 7.26 12.41
N ASN A 80 -13.03 7.92 13.11
CA ASN A 80 -13.84 7.30 14.15
C ASN A 80 -14.76 6.21 13.59
N GLN A 81 -15.33 6.42 12.40
CA GLN A 81 -16.17 5.43 11.74
C GLN A 81 -15.35 4.34 11.04
N ALA A 82 -14.13 4.63 10.55
CA ALA A 82 -13.22 3.64 9.97
C ALA A 82 -12.74 2.60 11.00
N LYS A 83 -12.67 2.96 12.29
CA LYS A 83 -12.46 1.99 13.38
C LYS A 83 -13.56 0.92 13.46
N ASN A 84 -14.75 1.21 12.93
CA ASN A 84 -15.88 0.28 12.86
C ASN A 84 -15.96 -0.46 11.52
N GLY A 85 -14.96 -0.33 10.65
CA GLY A 85 -14.83 -1.08 9.41
C GLY A 85 -15.11 -0.27 8.14
N PHE A 86 -14.92 -0.96 7.01
CA PHE A 86 -14.84 -0.46 5.64
C PHE A 86 -16.10 0.26 5.11
N ASN A 87 -17.16 0.34 5.92
CA ASN A 87 -18.45 0.86 5.48
C ASN A 87 -19.00 1.98 6.35
N ALA A 88 -18.13 2.77 6.99
CA ALA A 88 -18.47 4.05 7.62
C ALA A 88 -19.52 4.87 6.84
N GLN A 89 -19.24 5.06 5.54
CA GLN A 89 -20.12 5.80 4.64
C GLN A 89 -21.44 5.07 4.37
N PHE A 90 -21.42 3.75 4.18
CA PHE A 90 -22.65 2.97 3.96
C PHE A 90 -23.52 2.92 5.22
N GLU A 91 -22.93 2.73 6.40
CA GLU A 91 -23.65 2.78 7.67
C GLU A 91 -24.24 4.17 7.91
N TRP A 92 -23.53 5.24 7.54
CA TRP A 92 -24.10 6.57 7.54
C TRP A 92 -25.30 6.67 6.58
N VAL A 93 -25.19 6.14 5.35
CA VAL A 93 -26.29 6.13 4.37
C VAL A 93 -27.51 5.39 4.92
N ARG A 94 -27.33 4.22 5.53
CA ARG A 94 -28.43 3.44 6.13
C ARG A 94 -29.17 4.22 7.22
N ASN A 95 -28.43 4.98 8.03
CA ASN A 95 -28.99 5.75 9.15
C ASN A 95 -29.54 7.12 8.73
N ASN A 96 -29.30 7.55 7.49
CA ASN A 96 -29.67 8.87 6.98
C ASN A 96 -30.20 8.77 5.56
N ILE A 97 -30.91 7.69 5.22
CA ILE A 97 -31.33 7.38 3.84
C ILE A 97 -32.12 8.54 3.23
N GLU A 98 -32.92 9.22 4.05
CA GLU A 98 -33.71 10.41 3.71
C GLU A 98 -32.88 11.66 3.36
N LYS A 99 -31.58 11.67 3.71
CA LYS A 99 -30.63 12.76 3.41
C LYS A 99 -29.74 12.46 2.20
N THR A 100 -29.97 11.31 1.57
CA THR A 100 -29.18 10.82 0.44
C THR A 100 -29.95 10.95 -0.87
N GLY A 101 -29.27 10.74 -1.99
CA GLY A 101 -29.87 10.57 -3.31
C GLY A 101 -30.36 9.15 -3.61
N PHE A 102 -30.27 8.21 -2.66
CA PHE A 102 -30.77 6.85 -2.83
C PHE A 102 -32.29 6.82 -2.56
N LYS A 103 -33.02 6.01 -3.33
CA LYS A 103 -34.46 5.80 -3.20
C LYS A 103 -34.82 5.07 -1.91
N ASN A 104 -33.99 4.10 -1.54
CA ASN A 104 -34.15 3.24 -0.38
C ASN A 104 -32.83 2.53 -0.04
N CYS A 105 -32.82 1.81 1.08
CA CYS A 105 -31.65 1.07 1.54
C CYS A 105 -31.24 -0.05 0.57
N GLU A 106 -32.21 -0.67 -0.13
CA GLU A 106 -31.94 -1.74 -1.09
C GLU A 106 -31.14 -1.24 -2.31
N GLU A 107 -31.43 -0.05 -2.83
CA GLU A 107 -30.64 0.57 -3.89
C GLU A 107 -29.22 0.91 -3.40
N ALA A 108 -29.10 1.47 -2.19
CA ALA A 108 -27.80 1.78 -1.59
C ALA A 108 -26.94 0.52 -1.39
N GLU A 109 -27.54 -0.57 -0.92
CA GLU A 109 -26.89 -1.87 -0.72
C GLU A 109 -26.43 -2.49 -2.04
N ALA A 110 -27.26 -2.41 -3.09
CA ALA A 110 -26.90 -2.88 -4.42
C ALA A 110 -25.72 -2.09 -5.01
N GLU A 111 -25.68 -0.77 -4.81
CA GLU A 111 -24.60 0.08 -5.31
C GLU A 111 -23.29 -0.10 -4.53
N ILE A 112 -23.32 -0.17 -3.20
CA ILE A 112 -22.12 -0.45 -2.42
C ILE A 112 -21.58 -1.85 -2.73
N THR A 113 -22.44 -2.84 -2.97
CA THR A 113 -22.02 -4.19 -3.35
C THR A 113 -21.26 -4.19 -4.68
N LYS A 114 -21.74 -3.42 -5.67
CA LYS A 114 -21.02 -3.24 -6.95
C LYS A 114 -19.65 -2.60 -6.73
N LEU A 115 -19.59 -1.54 -5.92
CA LEU A 115 -18.34 -0.88 -5.56
C LEU A 115 -17.35 -1.84 -4.87
N LEU A 116 -17.82 -2.62 -3.89
CA LEU A 116 -16.98 -3.57 -3.16
C LEU A 116 -16.46 -4.70 -4.06
N ASN A 117 -17.30 -5.23 -4.95
CA ASN A 117 -16.88 -6.24 -5.93
C ASN A 117 -15.81 -5.68 -6.87
N GLN A 118 -15.97 -4.43 -7.31
CA GLN A 118 -14.98 -3.77 -8.15
C GLN A 118 -13.68 -3.48 -7.39
N ASN A 119 -13.76 -3.10 -6.11
CA ASN A 119 -12.60 -2.94 -5.24
C ASN A 119 -11.82 -4.26 -5.07
N ILE A 120 -12.52 -5.38 -4.85
CA ILE A 120 -11.89 -6.70 -4.77
C ILE A 120 -11.14 -7.01 -6.06
N LYS A 121 -11.77 -6.81 -7.22
CA LYS A 121 -11.13 -7.00 -8.53
C LYS A 121 -9.88 -6.12 -8.67
N PHE A 122 -10.01 -4.82 -8.38
CA PHE A 122 -8.91 -3.87 -8.42
C PHE A 122 -7.73 -4.29 -7.52
N VAL A 123 -7.99 -4.68 -6.27
CA VAL A 123 -6.95 -5.14 -5.33
C VAL A 123 -6.29 -6.42 -5.83
N MET A 124 -7.07 -7.39 -6.31
CA MET A 124 -6.54 -8.67 -6.78
C MET A 124 -5.65 -8.51 -8.03
N GLU A 125 -6.01 -7.62 -8.95
CA GLU A 125 -5.21 -7.30 -10.14
C GLU A 125 -3.92 -6.52 -9.84
N ASN A 126 -3.79 -5.97 -8.63
CA ASN A 126 -2.66 -5.13 -8.20
C ASN A 126 -1.99 -5.62 -6.91
N LYS A 127 -2.21 -6.90 -6.55
CA LYS A 127 -1.65 -7.52 -5.34
C LYS A 127 -0.14 -7.34 -5.20
N ASP A 128 0.58 -7.39 -6.32
CA ASP A 128 2.05 -7.30 -6.34
C ASP A 128 2.51 -5.85 -6.07
N THR A 129 1.75 -4.87 -6.54
CA THR A 129 1.95 -3.44 -6.21
C THR A 129 1.79 -3.24 -4.71
N TYR A 130 0.72 -3.76 -4.10
CA TYR A 130 0.50 -3.65 -2.65
C TYR A 130 1.57 -4.37 -1.83
N ALA A 131 1.99 -5.56 -2.27
CA ALA A 131 3.07 -6.29 -1.63
C ALA A 131 4.38 -5.49 -1.66
N TYR A 132 4.72 -4.92 -2.82
CA TYR A 132 5.93 -4.12 -2.99
C TYR A 132 5.88 -2.78 -2.26
N ALA A 133 4.72 -2.12 -2.22
CA ALA A 133 4.50 -0.91 -1.43
C ALA A 133 4.74 -1.17 0.07
N ASN A 134 4.22 -2.28 0.60
CA ASN A 134 4.43 -2.69 1.99
C ASN A 134 5.89 -3.04 2.29
N GLU A 135 6.60 -3.64 1.33
CA GLU A 135 8.05 -3.84 1.44
C GLU A 135 8.78 -2.49 1.53
N CYS A 136 8.47 -1.55 0.62
CA CYS A 136 9.09 -0.22 0.62
C CYS A 136 8.80 0.56 1.89
N LEU A 137 7.58 0.47 2.45
CA LEU A 137 7.22 1.11 3.72
C LEU A 137 8.10 0.64 4.88
N LYS A 138 8.49 -0.64 4.89
CA LYS A 138 9.31 -1.22 5.96
C LYS A 138 10.79 -0.89 5.82
N LEU A 139 11.26 -0.77 4.59
CA LEU A 139 12.68 -0.64 4.29
C LEU A 139 13.12 0.81 4.11
N CYS A 140 12.25 1.66 3.56
CA CYS A 140 12.58 3.00 3.12
C CYS A 140 11.69 4.04 3.79
N GLU A 141 12.27 4.76 4.76
CA GLU A 141 11.55 5.81 5.48
C GLU A 141 11.08 6.91 4.51
N GLY A 142 9.82 7.31 4.64
CA GLY A 142 9.23 8.42 3.86
C GLY A 142 8.97 8.12 2.37
N LEU A 143 9.47 7.02 1.80
CA LEU A 143 9.35 6.71 0.36
C LEU A 143 7.89 6.74 -0.12
N LEU A 144 7.03 5.99 0.56
CA LEU A 144 5.62 5.88 0.17
C LEU A 144 4.89 7.23 0.29
N VAL A 145 5.21 8.01 1.32
CA VAL A 145 4.60 9.34 1.55
C VAL A 145 5.02 10.32 0.44
N ASN A 146 6.31 10.38 0.13
CA ASN A 146 6.84 11.25 -0.93
C ASN A 146 6.22 10.89 -2.28
N LEU A 147 6.14 9.59 -2.59
CA LEU A 147 5.55 9.10 -3.83
C LEU A 147 4.07 9.47 -3.95
N TYR A 148 3.28 9.29 -2.87
CA TYR A 148 1.88 9.67 -2.87
C TYR A 148 1.67 11.19 -3.01
N ILE A 149 2.53 12.01 -2.41
CA ILE A 149 2.49 13.46 -2.59
C ILE A 149 2.75 13.82 -4.06
N GLU A 150 3.71 13.18 -4.72
CA GLU A 150 3.98 13.41 -6.14
C GLU A 150 2.78 12.97 -7.01
N LEU A 151 2.34 11.72 -6.87
CA LEU A 151 1.30 11.16 -7.71
C LEU A 151 -0.07 11.84 -7.48
N SER A 152 -0.37 12.29 -6.26
CA SER A 152 -1.58 13.07 -6.00
C SER A 152 -1.55 14.46 -6.64
N ARG A 153 -0.37 15.06 -6.89
CA ARG A 153 -0.26 16.29 -7.67
C ARG A 153 -0.50 16.04 -9.16
N GLU A 154 -0.07 14.89 -9.66
CA GLU A 154 -0.24 14.50 -11.07
C GLU A 154 -1.67 14.07 -11.40
N TYR A 155 -2.24 13.18 -10.59
CA TYR A 155 -3.56 12.57 -10.82
C TYR A 155 -4.70 13.21 -10.02
N GLY A 156 -4.39 14.16 -9.13
CA GLY A 156 -5.37 14.89 -8.34
C GLY A 156 -6.16 13.97 -7.38
N LYS A 157 -7.45 14.28 -7.24
CA LYS A 157 -8.38 13.56 -6.35
C LYS A 157 -8.66 12.11 -6.76
N ASP A 158 -8.26 11.72 -7.97
CA ASP A 158 -8.54 10.40 -8.54
C ASP A 158 -7.37 9.43 -8.37
N PHE A 159 -6.27 9.86 -7.73
CA PHE A 159 -5.17 8.96 -7.37
C PHE A 159 -5.61 7.91 -6.34
N LEU A 160 -5.39 6.64 -6.65
CA LEU A 160 -5.60 5.51 -5.74
C LEU A 160 -4.26 5.05 -5.11
N PRO A 161 -4.04 5.23 -3.80
CA PRO A 161 -2.85 4.77 -3.10
C PRO A 161 -2.81 3.24 -2.87
#